data_AF-A0AAV4AQ63-F1
#
_entry.id   AF-A0AAV4AQ63-F1
#
_cell.length_a   1.000
_cell.length_b   1.000
_cell.length_c   1.000
_cell.angle_alpha   90.00
_cell.angle_beta   90.00
_cell.angle_gamma   90.00
#
_symmetry.space_group_name_H-M   'P 1'
#
loop_
_entity.id
_entity.type
_entity.pdbx_description
1 polymer ?
#
loop_
_entity_poly.entity_id
_entity_poly.type
_entity_poly.pdbx_seq_one_letter_code
_entity_poly.pdbx_strand_id
1 'polypeptide(L)'
;MRRTRSLWLVLVVTLCFAFVVHHAFYNKIDEALQKANSPQQLRDITRLSQKSVHTSSGILKSARNLEFGINDIIEPFRNLSTFEVKKDATQKPAERKTELQIPGAAKNAKGITIEEKQPAQAPEIIAETQIPTKKQTLHKDNEISKAWALEQAIAAEQKFAGKVNPPVQPSKEKQALATDIKKQNKEKRQQGSARVKYLFYVCDNKTTCFGFGDRQRAIVSTYYLAELTNRRFGLIMTSPANLRDFYEPNLVKWDIKPWELPKNATTLEIKALGMEADLHLDKIDFNAVYPQDILYMRTNQVFWHSTLKNPIYNTSKIPEWGRVHRSLLIPIGWLRLMKPTWLLRASLNDDLVAIAWKLQDEADVWSQLDKTKCCKKIAIPKVLPTCSGNPTICSKNMTVQMCCDRLRAKLFSGCTELKAQCSGVDSTSCASALSSFFPTRWDQSRTQALAHTYCTMPPPISKFNGTIESIHKKRRYDLTYMNLMCAHVRLGHSKTFPFETYSFNKQETVTGVWDFLKPYAKKGYHIYLAADSEEVKEEARALFGERVIMAEKKIVHIDADRKSADAKAGLQFTLTEQLLLTTACREMVRSHSGYSGRAEEIRSKLMGGHAGKVYHFHDGIVT
;
A
#
# COMPACT_ATOMS: atom_id res chain seq x y z
N MET A 1 15.43 -9.54 -46.94
CA MET A 1 14.08 -10.07 -46.61
C MET A 1 13.97 -11.60 -46.55
N ARG A 2 14.55 -12.40 -47.47
CA ARG A 2 14.44 -13.88 -47.37
C ARG A 2 15.16 -14.49 -46.16
N ARG A 3 16.38 -14.04 -45.84
CA ARG A 3 17.15 -14.53 -44.66
C ARG A 3 16.48 -14.22 -43.31
N THR A 4 15.84 -13.06 -43.18
CA THR A 4 15.16 -12.66 -41.92
C THR A 4 13.88 -13.46 -41.67
N ARG A 5 13.14 -13.84 -42.74
CA ARG A 5 11.97 -14.72 -42.61
C ARG A 5 12.33 -16.14 -42.19
N SER A 6 13.44 -16.69 -42.70
CA SER A 6 13.92 -18.02 -42.30
C SER A 6 14.37 -18.07 -40.84
N LEU A 7 15.08 -17.04 -40.35
CA LEU A 7 15.48 -16.95 -38.94
C LEU A 7 14.27 -16.81 -38.01
N TRP A 8 13.26 -16.04 -38.40
CA TRP A 8 12.04 -15.87 -37.60
C TRP A 8 11.22 -17.16 -37.52
N LEU A 9 11.12 -17.90 -38.63
CA LEU A 9 10.44 -19.21 -38.66
C LEU A 9 11.17 -20.24 -37.76
N VAL A 10 12.51 -20.31 -37.83
CA VAL A 10 13.31 -21.21 -36.98
C VAL A 10 13.14 -20.87 -35.49
N LEU A 11 13.10 -19.57 -35.15
CA LEU A 11 12.88 -19.12 -33.78
C LEU A 11 11.49 -19.53 -33.27
N VAL A 12 10.44 -19.28 -34.06
CA VAL A 12 9.06 -19.63 -33.68
C VAL A 12 8.89 -21.14 -33.52
N VAL A 13 9.44 -21.94 -34.44
CA VAL A 13 9.36 -23.40 -34.35
C VAL A 13 10.11 -23.92 -33.11
N THR A 14 11.26 -23.34 -32.79
CA THR A 14 12.07 -23.74 -31.62
C THR A 14 11.38 -23.37 -30.31
N LEU A 15 10.76 -22.18 -30.24
CA LEU A 15 9.99 -21.76 -29.07
C LEU A 15 8.71 -22.59 -28.88
N CYS A 16 7.99 -22.90 -29.96
CA CYS A 16 6.82 -23.77 -29.90
C CYS A 16 7.20 -25.19 -29.46
N PHE A 17 8.30 -25.75 -29.97
CA PHE A 17 8.78 -27.07 -29.55
C PHE A 17 9.21 -27.08 -28.07
N ALA A 18 9.93 -26.05 -27.62
CA ALA A 18 10.30 -25.91 -26.22
C ALA A 18 9.08 -25.80 -25.30
N PHE A 19 8.03 -25.08 -25.72
CA PHE A 19 6.79 -24.95 -24.97
C PHE A 19 6.04 -26.28 -24.85
N VAL A 20 5.93 -27.05 -25.95
CA VAL A 20 5.29 -28.38 -25.95
C VAL A 20 6.05 -29.36 -25.05
N VAL A 21 7.38 -29.39 -25.12
CA VAL A 21 8.22 -30.26 -24.27
C VAL A 21 8.09 -29.88 -22.80
N HIS A 22 8.08 -28.58 -22.50
CA HIS A 22 7.91 -28.09 -21.13
C HIS A 22 6.52 -28.45 -20.58
N HIS A 23 5.45 -28.27 -21.36
CA HIS A 23 4.09 -28.63 -20.97
C HIS A 23 3.93 -30.14 -20.74
N ALA A 24 4.48 -30.99 -21.64
CA ALA A 24 4.46 -32.44 -21.48
C ALA A 24 5.23 -32.90 -20.23
N PHE A 25 6.32 -32.22 -19.88
CA PHE A 25 7.10 -32.50 -18.68
C PHE A 25 6.32 -32.18 -17.39
N TYR A 26 5.62 -31.05 -17.34
CA TYR A 26 4.79 -30.68 -16.17
C TYR A 26 3.61 -31.64 -15.98
N ASN A 27 2.92 -32.01 -17.06
CA ASN A 27 1.84 -33.00 -16.98
C ASN A 27 2.33 -34.34 -16.39
N LYS A 28 3.54 -34.79 -16.76
CA LYS A 28 4.14 -36.00 -16.19
C LYS A 28 4.53 -35.86 -14.72
N ILE A 29 4.96 -34.67 -14.28
CA ILE A 29 5.22 -34.41 -12.86
C ILE A 29 3.92 -34.47 -12.07
N ASP A 30 2.85 -33.84 -12.57
CA ASP A 30 1.56 -33.84 -11.89
C ASP A 30 0.97 -35.25 -11.80
N GLU A 31 1.03 -36.04 -12.88
CA GLU A 31 0.66 -37.46 -12.85
C GLU A 31 1.50 -38.26 -11.85
N ALA A 32 2.80 -37.99 -11.76
CA ALA A 32 3.69 -38.66 -10.81
C ALA A 32 3.39 -38.27 -9.35
N LEU A 33 3.07 -36.99 -9.10
CA LEU A 33 2.65 -36.50 -7.79
C LEU A 33 1.33 -37.13 -7.34
N GLN A 34 0.37 -37.29 -8.25
CA GLN A 34 -0.91 -37.95 -7.97
C GLN A 34 -0.77 -39.46 -7.68
N LYS A 35 0.26 -40.12 -8.24
CA LYS A 35 0.53 -41.55 -8.06
C LYS A 35 1.48 -41.87 -6.91
N ALA A 36 2.07 -40.87 -6.26
CA ALA A 36 3.02 -41.07 -5.16
C ALA A 36 2.30 -41.58 -3.90
N ASN A 37 2.67 -42.77 -3.44
CA ASN A 37 2.09 -43.42 -2.26
C ASN A 37 3.06 -43.50 -1.07
N SER A 38 4.24 -42.86 -1.18
CA SER A 38 5.22 -42.81 -0.09
C SER A 38 5.93 -41.45 0.00
N PRO A 39 6.38 -41.04 1.21
CA PRO A 39 7.20 -39.83 1.39
C PRO A 39 8.52 -39.85 0.60
N GLN A 40 9.06 -41.04 0.31
CA GLN A 40 10.30 -41.17 -0.46
C GLN A 40 10.08 -40.84 -1.94
N GLN A 41 9.01 -41.35 -2.56
CA GLN A 41 8.64 -41.00 -3.94
C GLN A 41 8.38 -39.50 -4.10
N LEU A 42 7.71 -38.86 -3.14
CA LEU A 42 7.51 -37.41 -3.15
C LEU A 42 8.84 -36.64 -3.14
N ARG A 43 9.82 -37.09 -2.34
CA ARG A 43 11.18 -36.51 -2.33
C ARG A 43 11.90 -36.69 -3.66
N ASP A 44 11.77 -37.84 -4.30
CA ASP A 44 12.43 -38.13 -5.57
C ASP A 44 11.79 -37.38 -6.75
N ILE A 45 10.46 -37.25 -6.79
CA ILE A 45 9.74 -36.41 -7.75
C ILE A 45 10.12 -34.93 -7.57
N THR A 46 10.24 -34.48 -6.32
CA THR A 46 10.68 -33.09 -6.00
C THR A 46 12.10 -32.83 -6.49
N ARG A 47 13.03 -33.77 -6.31
CA ARG A 47 14.41 -33.67 -6.82
C ARG A 47 14.47 -33.64 -8.35
N LEU A 48 13.64 -34.43 -9.03
CA LEU A 48 13.54 -34.42 -10.50
C LEU A 48 12.98 -33.10 -11.04
N SER A 49 11.95 -32.55 -10.37
CA SER A 49 11.41 -31.22 -10.68
C SER A 49 12.49 -30.14 -10.55
N GLN A 50 13.26 -30.14 -9.45
CA GLN A 50 14.32 -29.16 -9.22
C GLN A 50 15.46 -29.24 -10.25
N LYS A 51 15.89 -30.45 -10.65
CA LYS A 51 16.89 -30.63 -11.71
C LYS A 51 16.40 -30.08 -13.06
N SER A 52 15.13 -30.29 -13.39
CA SER A 52 14.54 -29.78 -14.63
C SER A 52 14.42 -28.25 -14.62
N VAL A 53 14.04 -27.64 -13.50
CA VAL A 53 13.99 -26.18 -13.35
C VAL A 53 15.35 -25.54 -13.60
N HIS A 54 16.46 -26.17 -13.18
CA HIS A 54 17.80 -25.68 -13.51
C HIS A 54 18.13 -25.76 -15.00
N THR A 55 17.75 -26.83 -15.69
CA THR A 55 17.94 -26.98 -17.14
C THR A 55 17.08 -25.99 -17.93
N SER A 56 15.79 -25.85 -17.58
CA SER A 56 14.87 -24.89 -18.21
C SER A 56 15.26 -23.44 -17.94
N SER A 57 15.80 -23.13 -16.75
CA SER A 57 16.37 -21.81 -16.44
C SER A 57 17.58 -21.48 -17.32
N GLY A 58 18.38 -22.47 -17.71
CA GLY A 58 19.48 -22.29 -18.66
C GLY A 58 18.97 -21.94 -20.06
N ILE A 59 17.96 -22.68 -20.54
CA ILE A 59 17.34 -22.46 -21.87
C ILE A 59 16.62 -21.11 -21.95
N LEU A 60 15.87 -20.74 -20.91
CA LEU A 60 15.19 -19.43 -20.83
C LEU A 60 16.17 -18.26 -20.74
N LYS A 61 17.33 -18.43 -20.09
CA LYS A 61 18.38 -17.42 -20.05
C LYS A 61 19.01 -17.21 -21.43
N SER A 62 19.22 -18.28 -22.19
CA SER A 62 19.70 -18.21 -23.58
C SER A 62 18.67 -17.60 -24.53
N ALA A 63 17.38 -17.96 -24.39
CA ALA A 63 16.29 -17.40 -25.19
C ALA A 63 16.08 -15.90 -24.92
N ARG A 64 16.17 -15.47 -23.66
CA ARG A 64 16.12 -14.04 -23.29
C ARG A 64 17.29 -13.25 -23.88
N ASN A 65 18.50 -13.79 -23.85
CA ASN A 65 19.67 -13.12 -24.45
C ASN A 65 19.49 -12.96 -25.97
N LEU A 66 18.80 -13.88 -26.63
CA LEU A 66 18.46 -13.80 -28.05
C LEU A 66 17.32 -12.79 -28.33
N GLU A 67 16.32 -12.72 -27.45
CA GLU A 67 15.19 -11.78 -27.52
C GLU A 67 15.64 -10.32 -27.31
N PHE A 68 16.57 -10.07 -26.38
CA PHE A 68 17.19 -8.74 -26.21
C PHE A 68 17.94 -8.31 -27.47
N GLY A 69 18.69 -9.20 -28.10
CA GLY A 69 19.42 -8.89 -29.36
C GLY A 69 18.52 -8.61 -30.56
N ILE A 70 17.28 -9.13 -30.60
CA ILE A 70 16.34 -8.92 -31.71
C ILE A 70 15.52 -7.62 -31.52
N ASN A 71 15.13 -7.30 -30.28
CA ASN A 71 14.37 -6.07 -30.00
C ASN A 71 15.21 -4.80 -30.22
N ASP A 72 16.52 -4.86 -29.98
CA ASP A 72 17.46 -3.77 -30.24
C ASP A 72 17.64 -3.46 -31.75
N ILE A 73 17.25 -4.37 -32.64
CA ILE A 73 17.34 -4.20 -34.11
C ILE A 73 16.05 -3.64 -34.71
N ILE A 74 14.90 -3.85 -34.07
CA ILE A 74 13.57 -3.55 -34.65
C ILE A 74 13.06 -2.15 -34.25
N GLU A 75 13.48 -1.61 -33.10
CA GLU A 75 12.99 -0.32 -32.59
C GLU A 75 13.17 0.91 -33.52
N PRO A 76 14.25 1.04 -34.33
CA PRO A 76 14.42 2.19 -35.21
C PRO A 76 13.38 2.29 -36.35
N PHE A 77 12.66 1.22 -36.66
CA PHE A 77 11.77 1.17 -37.83
C PHE A 77 10.29 1.46 -37.54
N ARG A 78 9.91 1.70 -36.28
CA ARG A 78 8.50 1.95 -35.90
C ARG A 78 8.07 3.43 -35.84
N ASN A 79 8.99 4.38 -35.97
CA ASN A 79 8.69 5.82 -35.80
C ASN A 79 8.63 6.61 -37.12
N LEU A 80 7.97 6.05 -38.15
CA LEU A 80 7.64 6.80 -39.37
C LEU A 80 6.20 6.51 -39.81
N SER A 81 5.23 7.09 -39.09
CA SER A 81 3.92 7.48 -39.64
C SER A 81 3.09 8.26 -38.62
N THR A 82 3.12 9.59 -38.70
CA THR A 82 2.06 10.44 -38.13
C THR A 82 1.63 11.44 -39.18
N PHE A 83 0.39 11.26 -39.67
CA PHE A 83 -0.35 12.21 -40.48
C PHE A 83 -0.87 13.35 -39.59
N GLU A 84 -0.71 14.59 -40.05
CA GLU A 84 -1.32 15.79 -39.46
C GLU A 84 -2.82 15.86 -39.76
N VAL A 85 -3.63 16.21 -38.75
CA VAL A 85 -5.00 16.72 -38.93
C VAL A 85 -5.14 18.04 -38.17
N LYS A 86 -5.58 19.06 -38.91
CA LYS A 86 -5.79 20.45 -38.49
C LYS A 86 -6.82 20.57 -37.35
N LYS A 87 -6.57 21.51 -36.43
CA LYS A 87 -7.49 21.99 -35.39
C LYS A 87 -8.37 23.11 -35.94
N ASP A 88 -9.64 23.12 -35.56
CA ASP A 88 -10.48 24.32 -35.56
C ASP A 88 -11.30 24.49 -34.27
N ALA A 89 -11.34 25.76 -33.86
CA ALA A 89 -12.36 26.53 -33.14
C ALA A 89 -13.02 26.03 -31.81
N THR A 90 -12.58 26.69 -30.73
CA THR A 90 -13.36 27.42 -29.70
C THR A 90 -14.80 27.00 -29.33
N GLN A 91 -15.01 26.70 -28.04
CA GLN A 91 -16.23 27.09 -27.32
C GLN A 91 -15.96 27.32 -25.82
N LYS A 92 -16.39 28.50 -25.32
CA LYS A 92 -16.42 28.92 -23.90
C LYS A 92 -17.51 28.16 -23.13
N PRO A 93 -17.33 27.83 -21.84
CA PRO A 93 -18.44 27.45 -20.97
C PRO A 93 -18.99 28.66 -20.19
N ALA A 94 -20.32 28.69 -20.09
CA ALA A 94 -21.11 29.65 -19.33
C ALA A 94 -21.06 29.37 -17.82
N GLU A 95 -20.96 30.44 -17.03
CA GLU A 95 -21.10 30.43 -15.58
C GLU A 95 -22.57 30.22 -15.19
N ARG A 96 -22.83 29.24 -14.32
CA ARG A 96 -24.14 29.04 -13.67
C ARG A 96 -23.99 29.34 -12.19
N LYS A 97 -24.54 30.47 -11.76
CA LYS A 97 -24.74 30.82 -10.34
C LYS A 97 -25.90 29.96 -9.80
N THR A 98 -25.67 29.29 -8.68
CA THR A 98 -26.72 28.61 -7.92
C THR A 98 -26.84 29.31 -6.57
N GLU A 99 -27.90 30.10 -6.42
CA GLU A 99 -28.36 30.66 -5.14
C GLU A 99 -28.98 29.54 -4.30
N LEU A 100 -28.51 29.40 -3.06
CA LEU A 100 -29.06 28.47 -2.08
C LEU A 100 -29.92 29.26 -1.09
N GLN A 101 -31.24 29.13 -1.20
CA GLN A 101 -32.19 29.64 -0.22
C GLN A 101 -32.32 28.66 0.96
N ILE A 102 -32.20 29.17 2.19
CA ILE A 102 -32.47 28.46 3.44
C ILE A 102 -33.84 28.93 3.96
N PRO A 103 -34.81 28.05 4.24
CA PRO A 103 -36.02 28.46 4.94
C PRO A 103 -35.95 28.17 6.45
N GLY A 104 -36.16 29.24 7.22
CA GLY A 104 -37.23 29.33 8.22
C GLY A 104 -37.16 28.47 9.47
N ALA A 105 -36.69 29.06 10.57
CA ALA A 105 -36.86 28.56 11.93
C ALA A 105 -38.29 28.83 12.44
N ALA A 106 -38.96 27.78 12.94
CA ALA A 106 -40.22 27.89 13.67
C ALA A 106 -39.98 27.83 15.19
N LYS A 107 -40.51 28.84 15.88
CA LYS A 107 -40.61 28.94 17.34
C LYS A 107 -41.68 27.97 17.85
N ASN A 108 -41.44 27.30 18.97
CA ASN A 108 -42.46 27.11 20.00
C ASN A 108 -41.80 26.72 21.34
N ALA A 109 -42.17 27.49 22.36
CA ALA A 109 -41.75 27.35 23.74
C ALA A 109 -42.89 26.78 24.59
N LYS A 110 -42.54 25.93 25.55
CA LYS A 110 -43.20 25.56 26.82
C LYS A 110 -42.19 24.60 27.48
N GLY A 111 -41.61 24.82 28.65
CA GLY A 111 -42.02 25.54 29.84
C GLY A 111 -41.89 24.56 30.99
N ILE A 112 -40.71 24.46 31.62
CA ILE A 112 -40.50 23.78 32.91
C ILE A 112 -39.46 24.57 33.71
N THR A 113 -39.92 25.09 34.85
CA THR A 113 -39.22 25.79 35.92
C THR A 113 -38.56 24.78 36.87
N ILE A 114 -37.27 24.92 37.20
CA ILE A 114 -36.70 24.51 38.50
C ILE A 114 -35.55 25.45 38.90
N GLU A 115 -35.78 26.10 40.05
CA GLU A 115 -34.91 26.61 41.12
C GLU A 115 -33.44 27.04 40.89
N GLU A 116 -33.30 28.35 41.03
CA GLU A 116 -32.27 29.19 41.66
C GLU A 116 -31.26 28.54 42.63
N LYS A 117 -29.96 28.71 42.35
CA LYS A 117 -28.91 29.05 43.34
C LYS A 117 -27.62 29.54 42.64
N GLN A 118 -27.38 30.84 42.71
CA GLN A 118 -26.08 31.51 42.60
C GLN A 118 -25.59 31.84 44.04
N PRO A 119 -24.34 32.32 44.31
CA PRO A 119 -23.43 33.04 43.41
C PRO A 119 -21.93 32.69 43.51
N ALA A 120 -21.13 33.14 42.53
CA ALA A 120 -19.86 33.85 42.77
C ALA A 120 -19.19 34.28 41.44
N GLN A 121 -19.27 35.59 41.18
CA GLN A 121 -18.24 36.53 40.70
C GLN A 121 -17.23 36.11 39.61
N ALA A 122 -17.33 36.79 38.47
CA ALA A 122 -16.25 37.04 37.52
C ALA A 122 -15.30 38.14 38.00
N PRO A 123 -14.13 38.31 37.35
CA PRO A 123 -13.96 39.59 36.68
C PRO A 123 -13.55 39.47 35.21
N GLU A 124 -14.07 40.48 34.50
CA GLU A 124 -13.94 40.86 33.11
C GLU A 124 -12.55 41.46 32.82
N ILE A 125 -11.86 40.98 31.80
CA ILE A 125 -10.85 41.78 31.07
C ILE A 125 -11.02 41.52 29.57
N ILE A 126 -11.47 42.56 28.88
CA ILE A 126 -11.49 42.72 27.43
C ILE A 126 -10.13 43.28 27.01
N ALA A 127 -9.47 42.64 26.05
CA ALA A 127 -8.45 43.28 25.21
C ALA A 127 -8.47 42.64 23.82
N GLU A 128 -9.19 43.29 22.91
CA GLU A 128 -9.09 43.05 21.47
C GLU A 128 -7.67 43.35 20.99
N THR A 129 -6.99 42.37 20.40
CA THR A 129 -5.77 42.61 19.61
C THR A 129 -6.06 42.26 18.16
N GLN A 130 -6.12 43.28 17.33
CA GLN A 130 -6.28 43.18 15.87
C GLN A 130 -5.06 42.48 15.26
N ILE A 131 -5.29 41.38 14.52
CA ILE A 131 -4.26 40.67 13.75
C ILE A 131 -4.33 41.15 12.30
N PRO A 132 -3.25 41.73 11.72
CA PRO A 132 -3.24 42.10 10.32
C PRO A 132 -3.01 40.88 9.42
N THR A 133 -3.95 40.61 8.53
CA THR A 133 -3.86 39.61 7.46
C THR A 133 -2.89 40.06 6.37
N LYS A 134 -1.64 39.58 6.43
CA LYS A 134 -0.74 39.57 5.26
C LYS A 134 -0.98 38.31 4.44
N LYS A 135 -1.56 38.49 3.24
CA LYS A 135 -1.52 37.51 2.15
C LYS A 135 -0.06 37.20 1.81
N GLN A 136 0.41 36.00 2.14
CA GLN A 136 1.64 35.44 1.59
C GLN A 136 1.31 34.55 0.38
N THR A 137 2.02 34.82 -0.70
CA THR A 137 1.94 34.19 -2.02
C THR A 137 2.43 32.74 -1.98
N LEU A 138 1.49 31.82 -2.14
CA LEU A 138 1.70 30.38 -2.30
C LEU A 138 2.14 30.08 -3.75
N HIS A 139 3.39 30.36 -4.09
CA HIS A 139 3.92 30.12 -5.45
C HIS A 139 5.19 29.25 -5.52
N LYS A 140 5.78 28.86 -4.39
CA LYS A 140 7.07 28.11 -4.37
C LYS A 140 6.94 26.59 -4.42
N ASP A 141 5.80 26.02 -4.05
CA ASP A 141 5.67 24.55 -3.94
C ASP A 141 5.54 23.83 -5.29
N ASN A 142 5.22 24.56 -6.37
CA ASN A 142 5.08 24.00 -7.72
C ASN A 142 6.43 23.83 -8.46
N GLU A 143 7.48 24.56 -8.05
CA GLU A 143 8.81 24.48 -8.67
C GLU A 143 9.60 23.24 -8.20
N ILE A 144 9.34 22.78 -6.97
CA ILE A 144 10.01 21.60 -6.39
C ILE A 144 9.58 20.30 -7.10
N SER A 145 8.31 20.20 -7.50
CA SER A 145 7.79 19.06 -8.27
C SER A 145 8.35 19.00 -9.70
N LYS A 146 8.61 20.15 -10.32
CA LYS A 146 9.25 20.24 -11.64
C LYS A 146 10.73 19.84 -11.58
N ALA A 147 11.45 20.25 -10.53
CA ALA A 147 12.84 19.86 -10.31
C ALA A 147 12.99 18.33 -10.15
N TRP A 148 12.06 17.70 -9.43
CA TRP A 148 12.03 16.24 -9.27
C TRP A 148 11.75 15.49 -10.58
N ALA A 149 10.80 15.97 -11.40
CA ALA A 149 10.52 15.39 -12.71
C ALA A 149 11.70 15.52 -13.69
N LEU A 150 12.41 16.65 -13.62
CA LEU A 150 13.59 16.92 -14.45
C LEU A 150 14.79 16.05 -14.06
N GLU A 151 15.03 15.81 -12.76
CA GLU A 151 16.08 14.89 -12.31
C GLU A 151 15.84 13.45 -12.77
N GLN A 152 14.59 12.98 -12.78
CA GLN A 152 14.25 11.63 -13.28
C GLN A 152 14.42 11.53 -14.80
N ALA A 153 14.08 12.57 -15.55
CA ALA A 153 14.27 12.62 -17.00
C ALA A 153 15.76 12.59 -17.39
N ILE A 154 16.60 13.34 -16.67
CA ILE A 154 18.06 13.39 -16.90
C ILE A 154 18.72 12.04 -16.58
N ALA A 155 18.28 11.37 -15.51
CA ALA A 155 18.77 10.03 -15.16
C ALA A 155 18.37 8.96 -16.20
N ALA A 156 17.27 9.17 -16.92
CA ALA A 156 16.83 8.31 -18.02
C ALA A 156 17.64 8.56 -19.31
N GLU A 157 17.93 9.82 -19.64
CA GLU A 157 18.73 10.20 -20.82
C GLU A 157 20.20 9.77 -20.72
N GLN A 158 20.82 9.89 -19.53
CA GLN A 158 22.21 9.47 -19.32
C GLN A 158 22.41 7.95 -19.47
N LYS A 159 21.33 7.17 -19.42
CA LYS A 159 21.35 5.72 -19.64
C LYS A 159 21.30 5.34 -21.12
N PHE A 160 21.07 6.30 -22.03
CA PHE A 160 20.84 6.07 -23.46
C PHE A 160 21.91 6.68 -24.39
N ALA A 161 22.90 7.40 -23.88
CA ALA A 161 23.93 8.05 -24.71
C ALA A 161 25.03 7.07 -25.16
N GLY A 162 24.66 6.11 -26.00
CA GLY A 162 25.56 5.29 -26.81
C GLY A 162 25.57 5.77 -28.26
N LYS A 163 26.49 6.69 -28.55
CA LYS A 163 26.99 7.13 -29.87
C LYS A 163 26.11 8.05 -30.75
N VAL A 164 26.81 9.07 -31.26
CA VAL A 164 26.49 10.05 -32.31
C VAL A 164 25.69 11.29 -31.88
N ASN A 165 26.37 12.19 -31.17
CA ASN A 165 26.44 13.65 -31.46
C ASN A 165 27.49 14.31 -30.55
N PRO A 166 28.12 15.44 -30.94
CA PRO A 166 29.15 16.09 -30.14
C PRO A 166 28.57 16.58 -28.80
N PRO A 167 29.37 16.61 -27.73
CA PRO A 167 28.89 16.85 -26.38
C PRO A 167 28.31 18.27 -26.24
N VAL A 168 27.02 18.34 -25.94
CA VAL A 168 26.36 19.57 -25.51
C VAL A 168 27.09 20.07 -24.26
N GLN A 169 27.62 21.30 -24.33
CA GLN A 169 28.33 21.90 -23.21
C GLN A 169 27.41 21.93 -21.98
N PRO A 170 27.88 21.43 -20.81
CA PRO A 170 27.09 21.43 -19.60
C PRO A 170 26.71 22.87 -19.24
N SER A 171 25.44 23.09 -18.91
CA SER A 171 24.91 24.40 -18.52
C SER A 171 25.75 25.01 -17.38
N LYS A 172 25.81 26.34 -17.33
CA LYS A 172 26.55 27.09 -16.28
C LYS A 172 26.18 26.64 -14.85
N GLU A 173 24.94 26.21 -14.65
CA GLU A 173 24.43 25.67 -13.39
C GLU A 173 25.03 24.30 -13.02
N LYS A 174 25.20 23.40 -14.01
CA LYS A 174 25.91 22.11 -13.82
C LYS A 174 27.39 22.31 -13.51
N GLN A 175 28.01 23.33 -14.11
CA GLN A 175 29.41 23.69 -13.83
C GLN A 175 29.57 24.29 -12.43
N ALA A 176 28.61 25.10 -11.96
CA ALA A 176 28.59 25.64 -10.61
C ALA A 176 28.46 24.53 -9.55
N LEU A 177 27.51 23.61 -9.72
CA LEU A 177 27.32 22.47 -8.80
C LEU A 177 28.54 21.55 -8.74
N ALA A 178 29.17 21.27 -9.89
CA ALA A 178 30.40 20.47 -9.94
C ALA A 178 31.58 21.17 -9.25
N THR A 179 31.62 22.50 -9.29
CA THR A 179 32.66 23.31 -8.62
C THR A 179 32.45 23.34 -7.10
N ASP A 180 31.20 23.46 -6.64
CA ASP A 180 30.87 23.39 -5.22
C ASP A 180 31.14 22.00 -4.62
N ILE A 181 30.82 20.92 -5.34
CA ILE A 181 31.16 19.54 -4.92
C ILE A 181 32.68 19.36 -4.82
N LYS A 182 33.44 19.90 -5.78
CA LYS A 182 34.92 19.86 -5.74
C LYS A 182 35.48 20.67 -4.56
N LYS A 183 34.90 21.82 -4.25
CA LYS A 183 35.30 22.67 -3.12
C LYS A 183 35.01 21.99 -1.78
N GLN A 184 33.81 21.46 -1.59
CA GLN A 184 33.43 20.70 -0.39
C GLN A 184 34.31 19.46 -0.19
N ASN A 185 34.67 18.76 -1.28
CA ASN A 185 35.57 17.61 -1.20
C ASN A 185 37.03 17.99 -0.90
N LYS A 186 37.48 19.18 -1.30
CA LYS A 186 38.83 19.69 -1.01
C LYS A 186 38.95 20.13 0.45
N GLU A 187 37.95 20.84 0.98
CA GLU A 187 37.86 21.23 2.40
C GLU A 187 37.76 20.01 3.33
N LYS A 188 36.99 18.98 2.93
CA LYS A 188 36.93 17.68 3.64
C LYS A 188 38.25 16.89 3.64
N ARG A 189 39.16 17.13 2.69
CA ARG A 189 40.48 16.47 2.63
C ARG A 189 41.53 17.15 3.52
N GLN A 190 41.33 18.41 3.89
CA GLN A 190 42.30 19.19 4.67
C GLN A 190 42.04 19.13 6.18
N GLN A 191 40.82 18.79 6.62
CA GLN A 191 40.59 18.28 7.97
C GLN A 191 41.13 16.84 8.03
N GLY A 192 42.30 16.63 8.67
CA GLY A 192 43.00 15.35 8.72
C GLY A 192 42.03 14.17 8.85
N SER A 193 42.06 13.25 7.89
CA SER A 193 41.04 12.22 7.59
C SER A 193 40.27 11.75 8.83
N ALA A 194 39.25 12.52 9.22
CA ALA A 194 38.45 12.19 10.39
C ALA A 194 37.85 10.81 10.12
N ARG A 195 38.14 9.87 11.02
CA ARG A 195 37.74 8.48 10.85
C ARG A 195 36.22 8.43 10.69
N VAL A 196 35.75 7.82 9.61
CA VAL A 196 34.31 7.67 9.33
C VAL A 196 33.67 6.87 10.47
N LYS A 197 32.67 7.45 11.12
CA LYS A 197 31.86 6.79 12.15
C LYS A 197 30.55 6.28 11.56
N TYR A 198 29.96 5.28 12.21
CA TYR A 198 28.78 4.56 11.75
C TYR A 198 27.71 4.50 12.84
N LEU A 199 26.45 4.51 12.42
CA LEU A 199 25.29 4.28 13.28
C LEU A 199 24.32 3.33 12.57
N PHE A 200 24.13 2.14 13.14
CA PHE A 200 23.27 1.10 12.60
C PHE A 200 21.95 1.03 13.36
N TYR A 201 20.83 0.99 12.65
CA TYR A 201 19.60 0.42 13.23
C TYR A 201 19.67 -1.10 13.17
N VAL A 202 19.35 -1.77 14.28
CA VAL A 202 19.38 -3.23 14.39
C VAL A 202 18.02 -3.79 14.83
N CYS A 203 17.49 -4.69 14.01
CA CYS A 203 16.37 -5.55 14.33
C CYS A 203 16.62 -6.98 13.83
N ASP A 204 17.08 -7.85 14.70
CA ASP A 204 17.37 -9.25 14.42
C ASP A 204 16.52 -10.18 15.31
N ASN A 205 16.79 -11.48 15.27
CA ASN A 205 16.06 -12.46 16.07
C ASN A 205 16.42 -12.45 17.57
N LYS A 206 17.37 -11.61 18.01
CA LYS A 206 17.84 -11.56 19.40
C LYS A 206 16.96 -10.70 20.28
N THR A 207 16.17 -9.78 19.73
CA THR A 207 15.40 -8.82 20.52
C THR A 207 14.09 -8.45 19.83
N THR A 208 13.06 -8.13 20.61
CA THR A 208 11.81 -7.62 20.06
C THR A 208 11.92 -6.18 19.58
N CYS A 209 11.52 -5.94 18.32
CA CYS A 209 11.57 -4.62 17.70
C CYS A 209 10.18 -3.98 17.53
N PHE A 210 9.17 -4.53 18.21
CA PHE A 210 7.76 -4.13 18.09
C PHE A 210 7.22 -4.23 16.65
N GLY A 211 6.01 -3.71 16.45
CA GLY A 211 5.30 -3.80 15.17
C GLY A 211 6.01 -3.05 14.05
N PHE A 212 5.66 -3.38 12.80
CA PHE A 212 6.34 -2.82 11.64
C PHE A 212 6.32 -1.28 11.58
N GLY A 213 5.20 -0.64 11.95
CA GLY A 213 5.11 0.82 11.99
C GLY A 213 6.09 1.49 12.98
N ASP A 214 6.40 0.81 14.10
CA ASP A 214 7.41 1.27 15.06
C ASP A 214 8.82 1.12 14.48
N ARG A 215 9.09 0.02 13.77
CA ARG A 215 10.36 -0.20 13.07
C ARG A 215 10.59 0.85 11.98
N GLN A 216 9.58 1.20 11.20
CA GLN A 216 9.68 2.27 10.19
C GLN A 216 10.07 3.60 10.87
N ARG A 217 9.41 3.93 11.98
CA ARG A 217 9.69 5.13 12.76
C ARG A 217 11.11 5.15 13.32
N ALA A 218 11.55 4.03 13.88
CA ALA A 218 12.88 3.88 14.46
C ALA A 218 13.98 3.94 13.40
N ILE A 219 13.82 3.26 12.26
CA ILE A 219 14.75 3.29 11.14
C ILE A 219 14.99 4.74 10.68
N VAL A 220 13.92 5.51 10.45
CA VAL A 220 14.04 6.91 10.03
C VAL A 220 14.63 7.78 11.15
N SER A 221 14.27 7.53 12.41
CA SER A 221 14.83 8.25 13.56
C SER A 221 16.33 8.02 13.70
N THR A 222 16.79 6.78 13.56
CA THR A 222 18.22 6.43 13.60
C THR A 222 18.96 7.04 12.41
N TYR A 223 18.35 7.05 11.21
CA TYR A 223 18.93 7.75 10.05
C TYR A 223 19.06 9.26 10.31
N TYR A 224 18.02 9.89 10.83
CA TYR A 224 18.03 11.30 11.21
C TYR A 224 19.15 11.61 12.23
N LEU A 225 19.28 10.78 13.28
CA LEU A 225 20.33 10.94 14.27
C LEU A 225 21.74 10.70 13.69
N ALA A 226 21.88 9.78 12.75
CA ALA A 226 23.15 9.54 12.05
C ALA A 226 23.59 10.79 11.29
N GLU A 227 22.68 11.44 10.56
CA GLU A 227 22.97 12.69 9.84
C GLU A 227 23.36 13.82 10.81
N LEU A 228 22.60 14.02 11.90
CA LEU A 228 22.91 15.03 12.92
C LEU A 228 24.28 14.87 13.57
N THR A 229 24.75 13.63 13.69
CA THR A 229 25.99 13.28 14.38
C THR A 229 27.14 13.01 13.41
N ASN A 230 26.94 13.29 12.11
CA ASN A 230 27.89 13.06 11.03
C ASN A 230 28.41 11.61 10.99
N ARG A 231 27.49 10.65 11.16
CA ARG A 231 27.73 9.20 11.08
C ARG A 231 27.11 8.64 9.81
N ARG A 232 27.78 7.66 9.21
CA ARG A 232 27.21 6.89 8.11
C ARG A 232 26.12 5.95 8.64
N PHE A 233 24.90 6.12 8.14
CA PHE A 233 23.77 5.29 8.53
C PHE A 233 23.85 3.90 7.89
N GLY A 234 23.63 2.86 8.70
CA GLY A 234 23.50 1.47 8.25
C GLY A 234 22.21 0.82 8.77
N LEU A 235 21.76 -0.22 8.07
CA LEU A 235 20.53 -0.92 8.40
C LEU A 235 20.72 -2.43 8.41
N ILE A 236 20.41 -3.04 9.57
CA ILE A 236 20.39 -4.48 9.80
C ILE A 236 18.99 -4.84 10.31
N MET A 237 18.11 -5.29 9.41
CA MET A 237 16.80 -5.81 9.78
C MET A 237 16.64 -7.22 9.20
N THR A 238 16.89 -8.24 10.01
CA THR A 238 16.89 -9.66 9.62
C THR A 238 15.72 -10.44 10.21
N SER A 239 14.91 -9.84 11.10
CA SER A 239 13.74 -10.48 11.69
C SER A 239 12.46 -9.67 11.39
N PRO A 240 11.31 -10.31 11.07
CA PRO A 240 11.16 -11.76 10.86
C PRO A 240 11.84 -12.30 9.60
N ALA A 241 12.18 -11.41 8.65
CA ALA A 241 12.95 -11.74 7.46
C ALA A 241 13.89 -10.59 7.12
N ASN A 242 14.81 -10.83 6.18
CA ASN A 242 15.73 -9.82 5.72
C ASN A 242 15.00 -8.72 4.94
N LEU A 243 14.98 -7.50 5.45
CA LEU A 243 14.34 -6.37 4.78
C LEU A 243 14.93 -6.11 3.39
N ARG A 244 16.20 -6.50 3.15
CA ARG A 244 16.87 -6.39 1.85
C ARG A 244 16.21 -7.21 0.74
N ASP A 245 15.38 -8.19 1.09
CA ASP A 245 14.61 -8.96 0.10
C ASP A 245 13.49 -8.09 -0.52
N PHE A 246 13.02 -7.08 0.21
CA PHE A 246 11.83 -6.28 -0.12
C PHE A 246 12.14 -4.83 -0.44
N TYR A 247 13.20 -4.29 0.16
CA TYR A 247 13.69 -2.94 -0.10
C TYR A 247 15.18 -2.92 -0.41
N GLU A 248 15.56 -2.08 -1.36
CA GLU A 248 16.93 -1.73 -1.68
C GLU A 248 17.20 -0.26 -1.31
N PRO A 249 18.49 0.12 -1.15
CA PRO A 249 18.87 1.51 -0.98
C PRO A 249 18.28 2.41 -2.07
N ASN A 250 17.77 3.58 -1.66
CA ASN A 250 17.37 4.65 -2.57
C ASN A 250 18.45 5.74 -2.63
N LEU A 251 18.22 6.89 -1.98
CA LEU A 251 19.17 8.01 -1.97
C LEU A 251 20.29 7.83 -0.94
N VAL A 252 20.11 6.89 -0.01
CA VAL A 252 21.06 6.62 1.08
C VAL A 252 21.52 5.18 0.99
N LYS A 253 22.83 4.96 0.84
CA LYS A 253 23.46 3.63 0.80
C LYS A 253 23.58 3.05 2.22
N TRP A 254 22.48 2.53 2.74
CA TRP A 254 22.40 1.92 4.09
C TRP A 254 22.79 0.44 4.14
N ASP A 255 23.01 -0.21 2.99
CA ASP A 255 23.32 -1.64 2.89
C ASP A 255 24.80 -1.99 3.11
N ILE A 256 25.42 -1.28 4.05
CA ILE A 256 26.86 -1.35 4.38
C ILE A 256 27.27 -2.81 4.63
N LYS A 257 28.32 -3.23 3.94
CA LYS A 257 28.87 -4.57 4.04
C LYS A 257 29.90 -4.64 5.18
N PRO A 258 30.07 -5.79 5.87
CA PRO A 258 31.04 -5.91 6.95
C PRO A 258 32.47 -5.53 6.56
N TRP A 259 32.88 -5.79 5.31
CA TRP A 259 34.21 -5.44 4.80
C TRP A 259 34.38 -3.95 4.47
N GLU A 260 33.30 -3.16 4.43
CA GLU A 260 33.37 -1.69 4.33
C GLU A 260 33.62 -1.02 5.70
N LEU A 261 33.62 -1.81 6.79
CA LEU A 261 33.84 -1.31 8.14
C LEU A 261 35.34 -1.29 8.48
N PRO A 262 35.83 -0.30 9.25
CA PRO A 262 37.22 -0.28 9.68
C PRO A 262 37.53 -1.51 10.55
N LYS A 263 38.59 -2.27 10.22
CA LYS A 263 38.95 -3.52 10.92
C LYS A 263 39.14 -3.35 12.44
N ASN A 264 39.71 -2.22 12.87
CA ASN A 264 40.00 -1.92 14.27
C ASN A 264 39.02 -0.90 14.86
N ALA A 265 37.75 -0.94 14.44
CA ALA A 265 36.72 -0.02 14.90
C ALA A 265 36.27 -0.39 16.33
N THR A 266 36.18 0.62 17.19
CA THR A 266 35.50 0.48 18.47
C THR A 266 34.00 0.33 18.23
N THR A 267 33.34 -0.56 18.98
CA THR A 267 31.92 -0.85 18.81
C THR A 267 31.16 -0.74 20.13
N LEU A 268 29.90 -0.32 20.07
CA LEU A 268 28.98 -0.32 21.22
C LEU A 268 27.55 -0.63 20.74
N GLU A 269 26.82 -1.42 21.53
CA GLU A 269 25.39 -1.65 21.33
C GLU A 269 24.57 -0.79 22.29
N ILE A 270 23.61 -0.04 21.76
CA ILE A 270 22.68 0.81 22.50
C ILE A 270 21.29 0.16 22.43
N LYS A 271 20.71 -0.14 23.59
CA LYS A 271 19.35 -0.66 23.71
C LYS A 271 18.43 0.43 24.26
N ALA A 272 17.55 0.95 23.40
CA ALA A 272 16.60 2.00 23.73
C ALA A 272 15.19 1.59 23.25
N LEU A 273 14.68 0.51 23.84
CA LEU A 273 13.39 -0.12 23.50
C LEU A 273 12.37 0.10 24.61
N GLY A 274 11.10 0.27 24.24
CA GLY A 274 10.01 0.45 25.20
C GLY A 274 9.87 1.90 25.68
N MET A 275 8.82 2.19 26.45
CA MET A 275 8.44 3.55 26.81
C MET A 275 9.45 4.27 27.71
N GLU A 276 10.20 3.52 28.52
CA GLU A 276 11.17 4.07 29.49
C GLU A 276 12.54 4.38 28.88
N ALA A 277 12.74 4.01 27.61
CA ALA A 277 14.01 4.25 26.94
C ALA A 277 14.17 5.73 26.55
N ASP A 278 14.91 6.49 27.35
CA ASP A 278 15.35 7.84 27.03
C ASP A 278 16.89 7.89 26.90
N LEU A 279 17.37 8.44 25.78
CA LEU A 279 18.79 8.69 25.55
C LEU A 279 19.21 10.10 26.01
N HIS A 280 18.27 10.89 26.54
CA HIS A 280 18.46 12.27 27.00
C HIS A 280 19.11 13.17 25.92
N LEU A 281 18.72 12.96 24.65
CA LEU A 281 19.25 13.70 23.49
C LEU A 281 18.89 15.19 23.50
N ASP A 282 18.05 15.63 24.44
CA ASP A 282 17.76 17.03 24.74
C ASP A 282 18.89 17.72 25.54
N LYS A 283 19.73 16.94 26.22
CA LYS A 283 20.77 17.44 27.14
C LYS A 283 22.19 17.06 26.73
N ILE A 284 22.38 15.88 26.15
CA ILE A 284 23.73 15.33 25.90
C ILE A 284 24.27 15.71 24.51
N ASP A 285 25.60 15.77 24.39
CA ASP A 285 26.25 15.58 23.09
C ASP A 285 26.40 14.08 22.83
N PHE A 286 25.60 13.55 21.91
CA PHE A 286 25.64 12.15 21.50
C PHE A 286 27.04 11.67 21.09
N ASN A 287 27.84 12.51 20.43
CA ASN A 287 29.19 12.12 20.00
C ASN A 287 30.21 12.13 21.14
N ALA A 288 29.98 12.93 22.18
CA ALA A 288 30.80 12.91 23.40
C ALA A 288 30.48 11.69 24.27
N VAL A 289 29.19 11.37 24.44
CA VAL A 289 28.73 10.23 25.25
C VAL A 289 29.00 8.90 24.56
N TYR A 290 28.84 8.83 23.24
CA TYR A 290 29.05 7.61 22.45
C TYR A 290 30.20 7.79 21.44
N PRO A 291 31.46 7.88 21.89
CA PRO A 291 32.59 8.20 21.03
C PRO A 291 32.96 7.09 20.04
N GLN A 292 32.41 5.89 20.17
CA GLN A 292 32.77 4.70 19.40
C GLN A 292 32.59 4.88 17.90
N ASP A 293 33.41 4.18 17.12
CA ASP A 293 33.41 4.24 15.67
C ASP A 293 32.14 3.64 15.07
N ILE A 294 31.62 2.56 15.67
CA ILE A 294 30.42 1.87 15.19
C ILE A 294 29.44 1.71 16.35
N LEU A 295 28.23 2.25 16.17
CA LEU A 295 27.14 2.10 17.12
C LEU A 295 26.05 1.21 16.53
N TYR A 296 25.62 0.19 17.27
CA TYR A 296 24.48 -0.67 16.94
C TYR A 296 23.30 -0.29 17.83
N MET A 297 22.29 0.33 17.25
CA MET A 297 21.14 0.87 18.00
C MET A 297 19.91 0.00 17.78
N ARG A 298 19.37 -0.54 18.88
CA ARG A 298 18.07 -1.20 18.95
C ARG A 298 17.09 -0.25 19.59
N THR A 299 16.11 0.22 18.82
CA THR A 299 15.17 1.22 19.33
C THR A 299 13.82 1.17 18.64
N ASN A 300 12.79 1.67 19.32
CA ASN A 300 11.49 2.01 18.76
C ASN A 300 11.18 3.52 18.91
N GLN A 301 12.18 4.31 19.30
CA GLN A 301 12.05 5.71 19.71
C GLN A 301 12.09 6.71 18.56
N VAL A 302 11.66 7.93 18.88
CA VAL A 302 11.67 9.10 18.01
C VAL A 302 12.68 10.12 18.54
N PHE A 303 13.71 10.44 17.76
CA PHE A 303 14.79 11.30 18.24
C PHE A 303 14.67 12.77 17.87
N TRP A 304 13.86 13.14 16.87
CA TRP A 304 13.75 14.53 16.44
C TRP A 304 13.14 15.44 17.52
N HIS A 305 12.25 14.95 18.38
CA HIS A 305 11.67 15.77 19.46
C HIS A 305 12.70 16.23 20.49
N SER A 306 13.55 15.31 20.96
CA SER A 306 14.56 15.63 21.97
C SER A 306 15.72 16.43 21.34
N THR A 307 16.16 16.07 20.15
CA THR A 307 17.27 16.78 19.48
C THR A 307 16.91 18.22 19.10
N LEU A 308 15.65 18.52 18.74
CA LEU A 308 15.19 19.90 18.47
C LEU A 308 15.24 20.81 19.72
N LYS A 309 15.22 20.24 20.93
CA LYS A 309 15.33 20.99 22.19
C LYS A 309 16.78 21.22 22.62
N ASN A 310 17.72 20.47 22.04
CA ASN A 310 19.11 20.50 22.44
C ASN A 310 19.86 21.62 21.69
N PRO A 311 20.45 22.60 22.39
CA PRO A 311 21.18 23.70 21.76
C PRO A 311 22.41 23.24 20.95
N ILE A 312 22.95 22.05 21.23
CA ILE A 312 24.08 21.45 20.50
C ILE A 312 23.67 21.10 19.06
N TYR A 313 22.41 20.74 18.83
CA TYR A 313 21.84 20.40 17.53
C TYR A 313 21.00 21.55 16.96
N ASN A 314 21.57 22.76 16.97
CA ASN A 314 20.96 23.94 16.37
C ASN A 314 20.53 23.70 14.90
N THR A 315 19.72 24.62 14.37
CA THR A 315 19.12 24.51 13.02
C THR A 315 20.12 24.30 11.89
N SER A 316 21.39 24.72 12.05
CA SER A 316 22.42 24.51 11.03
C SER A 316 22.91 23.06 10.94
N LYS A 317 22.88 22.29 12.04
CA LYS A 317 23.22 20.86 12.04
C LYS A 317 22.07 19.96 11.57
N ILE A 318 20.83 20.43 11.67
CA ILE A 318 19.67 19.68 11.18
C ILE A 318 19.79 19.54 9.66
N PRO A 319 19.75 18.32 9.10
CA PRO A 319 19.85 18.11 7.66
C PRO A 319 18.67 18.81 6.97
N GLU A 320 18.88 19.30 5.75
CA GLU A 320 17.87 20.08 5.02
C GLU A 320 16.52 19.36 4.92
N TRP A 321 16.54 18.05 4.62
CA TRP A 321 15.33 17.23 4.56
C TRP A 321 14.63 17.06 5.93
N GLY A 322 15.37 17.29 7.02
CA GLY A 322 14.90 17.29 8.40
C GLY A 322 14.32 18.64 8.86
N ARG A 323 14.51 19.73 8.09
CA ARG A 323 13.95 21.07 8.38
C ARG A 323 12.53 21.22 7.85
N VAL A 324 11.71 20.22 8.09
CA VAL A 324 10.32 20.14 7.64
C VAL A 324 9.40 20.01 8.85
N HIS A 325 8.09 20.21 8.63
CA HIS A 325 7.12 19.91 9.68
C HIS A 325 7.25 18.44 10.13
N ARG A 326 7.14 18.20 11.44
CA ARG A 326 7.36 16.88 12.06
C ARG A 326 6.59 15.73 11.40
N SER A 327 5.38 15.98 10.90
CA SER A 327 4.56 14.97 10.21
C SER A 327 5.14 14.52 8.87
N LEU A 328 6.07 15.28 8.29
CA LEU A 328 6.72 14.98 7.02
C LEU A 328 8.08 14.27 7.19
N LEU A 329 8.64 14.25 8.40
CA LEU A 329 9.96 13.64 8.65
C LEU A 329 9.99 12.15 8.30
N ILE A 330 8.98 11.41 8.76
CA ILE A 330 8.88 9.98 8.48
C ILE A 330 8.69 9.68 6.99
N PRO A 331 7.70 10.24 6.27
CA PRO A 331 7.51 9.90 4.87
C PRO A 331 8.68 10.36 4.00
N ILE A 332 9.28 11.53 4.29
CA ILE A 332 10.47 11.99 3.56
C ILE A 332 11.66 11.06 3.85
N GLY A 333 11.96 10.80 5.12
CA GLY A 333 13.06 9.93 5.50
C GLY A 333 12.90 8.51 4.94
N TRP A 334 11.69 7.96 4.99
CA TRP A 334 11.38 6.64 4.44
C TRP A 334 11.61 6.60 2.93
N LEU A 335 11.10 7.57 2.18
CA LEU A 335 11.30 7.65 0.72
C LEU A 335 12.76 7.89 0.33
N ARG A 336 13.57 8.55 1.18
CA ARG A 336 15.02 8.68 0.96
C ARG A 336 15.77 7.36 1.18
N LEU A 337 15.33 6.56 2.16
CA LEU A 337 15.97 5.30 2.51
C LEU A 337 15.53 4.16 1.58
N MET A 338 14.23 4.01 1.38
CA MET A 338 13.64 2.77 0.87
C MET A 338 13.23 2.90 -0.59
N LYS A 339 13.64 1.93 -1.40
CA LYS A 339 13.12 1.72 -2.75
C LYS A 339 12.60 0.27 -2.83
N PRO A 340 11.32 0.03 -3.12
CA PRO A 340 10.79 -1.32 -3.25
C PRO A 340 11.59 -2.12 -4.28
N THR A 341 11.97 -3.34 -3.92
CA THR A 341 12.59 -4.27 -4.88
C THR A 341 11.57 -4.67 -5.94
N TRP A 342 12.07 -5.25 -7.04
CA TRP A 342 11.19 -5.85 -8.04
C TRP A 342 10.28 -6.93 -7.43
N LEU A 343 10.77 -7.73 -6.47
CA LEU A 343 9.98 -8.78 -5.81
C LEU A 343 8.77 -8.20 -5.09
N LEU A 344 8.98 -7.19 -4.23
CA LEU A 344 7.89 -6.54 -3.51
C LEU A 344 6.93 -5.84 -4.48
N ARG A 345 7.45 -5.17 -5.51
CA ARG A 345 6.62 -4.49 -6.49
C ARG A 345 5.82 -5.45 -7.36
N ALA A 346 6.39 -6.59 -7.75
CA ALA A 346 5.69 -7.62 -8.51
C ALA A 346 4.51 -8.15 -7.69
N SER A 347 4.72 -8.47 -6.42
CA SER A 347 3.64 -8.88 -5.52
C SER A 347 2.52 -7.83 -5.41
N LEU A 348 2.86 -6.54 -5.36
CA LEU A 348 1.85 -5.48 -5.39
C LEU A 348 1.13 -5.42 -6.73
N ASN A 349 1.86 -5.50 -7.84
CA ASN A 349 1.28 -5.44 -9.17
C ASN A 349 0.32 -6.62 -9.40
N ASP A 350 0.62 -7.82 -8.90
CA ASP A 350 -0.26 -8.97 -9.00
C ASP A 350 -1.58 -8.72 -8.24
N ASP A 351 -1.51 -8.21 -7.00
CA ASP A 351 -2.69 -7.86 -6.21
C ASP A 351 -3.50 -6.73 -6.88
N LEU A 352 -2.83 -5.73 -7.48
CA LEU A 352 -3.47 -4.67 -8.26
C LEU A 352 -4.11 -5.18 -9.55
N VAL A 353 -3.48 -6.10 -10.28
CA VAL A 353 -4.05 -6.72 -11.48
C VAL A 353 -5.31 -7.51 -11.13
N ALA A 354 -5.29 -8.27 -10.03
CA ALA A 354 -6.47 -8.96 -9.54
C ALA A 354 -7.63 -7.99 -9.22
N ILE A 355 -7.33 -6.85 -8.59
CA ILE A 355 -8.33 -5.78 -8.36
C ILE A 355 -8.86 -5.24 -9.68
N ALA A 356 -7.98 -4.89 -10.61
CA ALA A 356 -8.36 -4.32 -11.91
C ALA A 356 -9.28 -5.26 -12.70
N TRP A 357 -9.01 -6.57 -12.68
CA TRP A 357 -9.90 -7.57 -13.28
C TRP A 357 -11.27 -7.61 -12.62
N LYS A 358 -11.36 -7.55 -11.29
CA LYS A 358 -12.66 -7.47 -10.59
C LYS A 358 -13.46 -6.22 -10.98
N LEU A 359 -12.78 -5.06 -11.07
CA LEU A 359 -13.41 -3.81 -11.50
C LEU A 359 -13.95 -3.90 -12.94
N GLN A 360 -13.17 -4.50 -13.85
CA GLN A 360 -13.54 -4.69 -15.25
C GLN A 360 -14.67 -5.70 -15.44
N ASP A 361 -14.60 -6.86 -14.77
CA ASP A 361 -15.64 -7.88 -14.83
C ASP A 361 -16.99 -7.31 -14.38
N GLU A 362 -17.02 -6.56 -13.28
CA GLU A 362 -18.26 -5.94 -12.84
C GLU A 362 -18.75 -4.88 -13.84
N ALA A 363 -17.87 -4.02 -14.36
CA ALA A 363 -18.25 -3.05 -15.38
C ALA A 363 -18.84 -3.71 -16.64
N ASP A 364 -18.26 -4.84 -17.07
CA ASP A 364 -18.76 -5.64 -18.19
C ASP A 364 -20.16 -6.20 -17.89
N VAL A 365 -20.36 -6.78 -16.71
CA VAL A 365 -21.67 -7.28 -16.25
C VAL A 365 -22.73 -6.18 -16.32
N TRP A 366 -22.43 -4.98 -15.79
CA TRP A 366 -23.35 -3.84 -15.86
C TRP A 366 -23.66 -3.44 -17.30
N SER A 367 -22.65 -3.40 -18.18
CA SER A 367 -22.84 -3.02 -19.58
C SER A 367 -23.78 -3.94 -20.36
N GLN A 368 -23.81 -5.23 -20.00
CA GLN A 368 -24.65 -6.24 -20.65
C GLN A 368 -26.04 -6.33 -20.02
N LEU A 369 -26.12 -6.36 -18.69
CA LEU A 369 -27.37 -6.64 -17.99
C LEU A 369 -28.30 -5.43 -17.85
N ASP A 370 -27.80 -4.19 -17.92
CA ASP A 370 -28.60 -2.96 -17.76
C ASP A 370 -29.82 -2.93 -18.70
N LYS A 371 -29.67 -3.53 -19.88
CA LYS A 371 -30.73 -3.61 -20.90
C LYS A 371 -31.74 -4.75 -20.68
N THR A 372 -31.38 -5.77 -19.90
CA THR A 372 -32.16 -7.01 -19.78
C THR A 372 -33.30 -6.91 -18.77
N LYS A 373 -33.24 -5.95 -17.84
CA LYS A 373 -34.16 -5.84 -16.69
C LYS A 373 -34.33 -7.17 -15.93
N CYS A 374 -33.28 -7.99 -15.86
CA CYS A 374 -33.33 -9.35 -15.32
C CYS A 374 -33.52 -9.40 -13.79
N CYS A 375 -33.24 -8.30 -13.07
CA CYS A 375 -33.40 -8.26 -11.62
C CYS A 375 -34.87 -8.10 -11.23
N LYS A 376 -35.44 -9.12 -10.58
CA LYS A 376 -36.81 -9.08 -10.08
C LYS A 376 -36.80 -8.84 -8.57
N LYS A 377 -37.40 -7.73 -8.13
CA LYS A 377 -37.63 -7.50 -6.69
C LYS A 377 -38.56 -8.60 -6.16
N ILE A 378 -38.10 -9.33 -5.16
CA ILE A 378 -38.93 -10.24 -4.38
C ILE A 378 -39.38 -9.46 -3.14
N ALA A 379 -40.67 -9.52 -2.82
CA ALA A 379 -41.17 -9.00 -1.56
C ALA A 379 -40.44 -9.73 -0.42
N ILE A 380 -39.79 -8.98 0.47
CA ILE A 380 -39.18 -9.56 1.67
C ILE A 380 -40.31 -10.29 2.42
N PRO A 381 -40.17 -11.58 2.73
CA PRO A 381 -41.23 -12.31 3.39
C PRO A 381 -41.57 -11.66 4.73
N LYS A 382 -42.87 -11.45 4.97
CA LYS A 382 -43.39 -10.83 6.20
C LYS A 382 -43.13 -11.70 7.44
N VAL A 383 -42.88 -12.99 7.24
CA VAL A 383 -42.63 -13.98 8.30
C VAL A 383 -41.28 -14.61 8.04
N LEU A 384 -40.46 -14.68 9.07
CA LEU A 384 -39.15 -15.32 9.04
C LEU A 384 -39.31 -16.84 8.84
N PRO A 385 -38.71 -17.43 7.80
CA PRO A 385 -38.57 -18.87 7.72
C PRO A 385 -37.82 -19.40 8.94
N THR A 386 -38.27 -20.53 9.49
CA THR A 386 -37.51 -21.28 10.50
C THR A 386 -36.37 -22.02 9.81
N CYS A 387 -35.12 -21.74 10.19
CA CYS A 387 -34.01 -22.63 9.80
C CYS A 387 -34.20 -23.99 10.46
N SER A 388 -34.24 -25.05 9.66
CA SER A 388 -34.25 -26.44 10.10
C SER A 388 -32.97 -26.76 10.88
N GLY A 389 -33.01 -26.59 12.21
CA GLY A 389 -31.95 -27.03 13.11
C GLY A 389 -31.53 -26.05 14.21
N ASN A 390 -31.95 -24.77 14.18
CA ASN A 390 -31.62 -23.84 15.27
C ASN A 390 -32.59 -22.63 15.35
N PRO A 391 -33.72 -22.75 16.09
CA PRO A 391 -34.76 -21.71 16.17
C PRO A 391 -34.31 -20.44 16.92
N THR A 392 -33.14 -20.44 17.56
CA THR A 392 -32.63 -19.28 18.33
C THR A 392 -31.83 -18.27 17.49
N ILE A 393 -31.52 -18.55 16.22
CA ILE A 393 -30.62 -17.73 15.39
C ILE A 393 -31.14 -16.30 15.18
N CYS A 394 -32.46 -16.15 15.03
CA CYS A 394 -33.12 -14.86 15.00
C CYS A 394 -34.07 -14.79 16.18
N SER A 395 -33.58 -14.24 17.30
CA SER A 395 -34.37 -14.09 18.52
C SER A 395 -35.70 -13.40 18.22
N LYS A 396 -36.73 -13.67 19.04
CA LYS A 396 -38.07 -13.05 18.93
C LYS A 396 -38.05 -11.51 18.87
N ASN A 397 -36.95 -10.88 19.29
CA ASN A 397 -36.80 -9.42 19.34
C ASN A 397 -36.08 -8.82 18.12
N MET A 398 -35.63 -9.62 17.14
CA MET A 398 -34.99 -9.10 15.91
C MET A 398 -36.01 -8.93 14.79
N THR A 399 -35.94 -7.81 14.08
CA THR A 399 -36.73 -7.61 12.86
C THR A 399 -36.26 -8.55 11.75
N VAL A 400 -37.15 -8.90 10.81
CA VAL A 400 -36.82 -9.70 9.61
C VAL A 400 -35.62 -9.12 8.88
N GLN A 401 -35.54 -7.78 8.78
CA GLN A 401 -34.44 -7.08 8.14
C GLN A 401 -33.11 -7.30 8.88
N MET A 402 -33.08 -7.12 10.21
CA MET A 402 -31.86 -7.35 11.00
C MET A 402 -31.43 -8.82 10.97
N CYS A 403 -32.38 -9.75 10.96
CA CYS A 403 -32.10 -11.18 10.80
C CYS A 403 -31.49 -11.46 9.42
N CYS A 404 -32.08 -10.92 8.36
CA CYS A 404 -31.57 -11.05 7.00
C CYS A 404 -30.18 -10.43 6.83
N ASP A 405 -29.90 -9.30 7.47
CA ASP A 405 -28.57 -8.70 7.46
C ASP A 405 -27.54 -9.58 8.20
N ARG A 406 -27.92 -10.22 9.32
CA ARG A 406 -27.06 -11.19 10.02
C ARG A 406 -26.86 -12.51 9.27
N LEU A 407 -27.88 -13.00 8.58
CA LEU A 407 -27.80 -14.20 7.75
C LEU A 407 -26.95 -13.96 6.49
N ARG A 408 -27.09 -12.77 5.87
CA ARG A 408 -26.19 -12.31 4.81
C ARG A 408 -24.75 -12.23 5.30
N ALA A 409 -24.55 -11.81 6.56
CA ALA A 409 -23.26 -11.71 7.24
C ALA A 409 -22.51 -13.05 7.46
N LYS A 410 -23.02 -14.19 6.97
CA LYS A 410 -22.43 -15.54 7.09
C LYS A 410 -22.18 -16.01 8.54
N LEU A 411 -22.86 -15.46 9.53
CA LEU A 411 -22.76 -15.95 10.91
C LEU A 411 -23.32 -17.39 11.10
N PHE A 412 -23.91 -18.01 10.08
CA PHE A 412 -24.51 -19.34 10.18
C PHE A 412 -24.32 -20.16 8.88
N SER A 413 -23.38 -21.12 8.90
CA SER A 413 -23.30 -22.20 7.92
C SER A 413 -24.46 -23.18 8.16
N GLY A 414 -25.63 -22.93 7.55
CA GLY A 414 -26.79 -23.82 7.71
C GLY A 414 -28.12 -23.29 7.19
N CYS A 415 -28.23 -22.01 6.82
CA CYS A 415 -29.51 -21.42 6.36
C CYS A 415 -29.42 -20.90 4.91
N THR A 416 -29.05 -21.75 3.95
CA THR A 416 -28.94 -21.38 2.52
C THR A 416 -30.27 -20.92 1.92
N GLU A 417 -31.38 -21.53 2.32
CA GLU A 417 -32.74 -21.22 1.87
C GLU A 417 -33.18 -19.79 2.24
N LEU A 418 -32.79 -19.34 3.43
CA LEU A 418 -33.09 -18.00 3.94
C LEU A 418 -32.28 -16.91 3.24
N LYS A 419 -31.07 -17.23 2.77
CA LYS A 419 -30.20 -16.25 2.09
C LYS A 419 -30.83 -15.73 0.79
N ALA A 420 -31.52 -16.60 0.05
CA ALA A 420 -32.24 -16.24 -1.17
C ALA A 420 -33.50 -15.40 -0.88
N GLN A 421 -34.18 -15.65 0.23
CA GLN A 421 -35.35 -14.86 0.62
C GLN A 421 -34.98 -13.50 1.20
N CYS A 422 -33.85 -13.45 1.90
CA CYS A 422 -33.32 -12.26 2.50
C CYS A 422 -32.68 -11.30 1.50
N SER A 423 -32.34 -11.71 0.27
CA SER A 423 -31.79 -10.78 -0.75
C SER A 423 -32.82 -9.75 -1.22
N GLY A 424 -34.11 -10.06 -1.13
CA GLY A 424 -35.18 -9.24 -1.73
C GLY A 424 -35.09 -9.15 -3.25
N VAL A 425 -34.24 -9.96 -3.90
CA VAL A 425 -34.02 -9.95 -5.35
C VAL A 425 -33.72 -11.36 -5.85
N ASP A 426 -34.43 -11.79 -6.90
CA ASP A 426 -34.12 -13.00 -7.66
C ASP A 426 -33.08 -12.65 -8.73
N SER A 427 -31.87 -13.20 -8.58
CA SER A 427 -30.78 -13.03 -9.54
C SER A 427 -30.62 -14.21 -10.49
N THR A 428 -31.50 -15.22 -10.45
CA THR A 428 -31.39 -16.45 -11.27
C THR A 428 -31.48 -16.12 -12.75
N SER A 429 -32.46 -15.29 -13.14
CA SER A 429 -32.60 -14.82 -14.52
C SER A 429 -31.37 -14.03 -15.00
N CYS A 430 -30.78 -13.20 -14.13
CA CYS A 430 -29.54 -12.51 -14.44
C CYS A 430 -28.34 -13.46 -14.57
N ALA A 431 -28.25 -14.49 -13.73
CA ALA A 431 -27.21 -15.49 -13.83
C ALA A 431 -27.30 -16.26 -15.15
N SER A 432 -28.50 -16.69 -15.55
CA SER A 432 -28.73 -17.32 -16.86
C SER A 432 -28.37 -16.39 -18.02
N ALA A 433 -28.75 -15.11 -17.94
CA ALA A 433 -28.39 -14.11 -18.94
C ALA A 433 -26.87 -13.93 -19.03
N LEU A 434 -26.17 -13.82 -17.89
CA LEU A 434 -24.71 -13.73 -17.86
C LEU A 434 -24.03 -14.97 -18.42
N SER A 435 -24.48 -16.17 -18.06
CA SER A 435 -23.95 -17.41 -18.66
C SER A 435 -24.15 -17.45 -20.17
N SER A 436 -25.22 -16.84 -20.69
CA SER A 436 -25.41 -16.72 -22.14
C SER A 436 -24.47 -15.71 -22.79
N PHE A 437 -24.18 -14.58 -22.12
CA PHE A 437 -23.25 -13.57 -22.65
C PHE A 437 -21.78 -13.99 -22.52
N PHE A 438 -21.45 -14.77 -21.48
CA PHE A 438 -20.09 -15.15 -21.12
C PHE A 438 -19.99 -16.65 -20.76
N PRO A 439 -20.27 -17.57 -21.70
CA PRO A 439 -20.45 -19.00 -21.40
C PRO A 439 -19.24 -19.70 -20.78
N THR A 440 -18.04 -19.16 -20.98
CA THR A 440 -16.78 -19.78 -20.53
C THR A 440 -15.91 -18.86 -19.68
N ARG A 441 -16.35 -17.62 -19.40
CA ARG A 441 -15.51 -16.64 -18.69
C ARG A 441 -15.44 -16.91 -17.19
N TRP A 442 -16.55 -17.38 -16.61
CA TRP A 442 -16.70 -17.58 -15.17
C TRP A 442 -17.36 -18.92 -14.88
N ASP A 443 -17.00 -19.51 -13.74
CA ASP A 443 -17.75 -20.64 -13.21
C ASP A 443 -19.16 -20.22 -12.75
N GLN A 444 -19.99 -21.21 -12.43
CA GLN A 444 -21.37 -20.98 -12.00
C GLN A 444 -21.46 -20.17 -10.70
N SER A 445 -20.54 -20.39 -9.75
CA SER A 445 -20.51 -19.70 -8.46
C SER A 445 -20.24 -18.21 -8.63
N ARG A 446 -19.21 -17.88 -9.41
CA ARG A 446 -18.84 -16.50 -9.74
C ARG A 446 -19.91 -15.81 -10.59
N THR A 447 -20.52 -16.51 -11.54
CA THR A 447 -21.64 -15.97 -12.33
C THR A 447 -22.82 -15.59 -11.43
N GLN A 448 -23.18 -16.47 -10.49
CA GLN A 448 -24.23 -16.19 -9.51
C GLN A 448 -23.88 -15.00 -8.60
N ALA A 449 -22.62 -14.92 -8.12
CA ALA A 449 -22.15 -13.81 -7.29
C ALA A 449 -22.20 -12.46 -8.03
N LEU A 450 -21.78 -12.43 -9.30
CA LEU A 450 -21.84 -11.23 -10.14
C LEU A 450 -23.29 -10.81 -10.45
N ALA A 451 -24.16 -11.76 -10.81
CA ALA A 451 -25.58 -11.51 -11.01
C ALA A 451 -26.25 -10.95 -9.74
N HIS A 452 -25.93 -11.53 -8.59
CA HIS A 452 -26.44 -11.05 -7.31
C HIS A 452 -25.93 -9.64 -6.98
N THR A 453 -24.64 -9.37 -7.20
CA THR A 453 -24.04 -8.05 -6.99
C THR A 453 -24.70 -7.00 -7.89
N TYR A 454 -24.86 -7.29 -9.17
CA TYR A 454 -25.58 -6.43 -10.12
C TYR A 454 -27.00 -6.08 -9.63
N CYS A 455 -27.70 -7.05 -9.04
CA CYS A 455 -29.05 -6.86 -8.55
C CYS A 455 -29.17 -6.14 -7.21
N THR A 456 -28.11 -6.09 -6.40
CA THR A 456 -28.17 -5.59 -5.01
C THR A 456 -27.33 -4.35 -4.78
N MET A 457 -26.39 -4.06 -5.68
CA MET A 457 -25.49 -2.90 -5.61
C MET A 457 -25.76 -1.94 -6.77
N PRO A 458 -25.38 -0.66 -6.66
CA PRO A 458 -25.43 0.28 -7.78
C PRO A 458 -24.31 0.02 -8.81
N PRO A 459 -24.37 0.62 -10.01
CA PRO A 459 -23.27 0.57 -10.98
C PRO A 459 -21.92 1.02 -10.39
N PRO A 460 -20.79 0.43 -10.81
CA PRO A 460 -19.48 0.80 -10.30
C PRO A 460 -19.06 2.18 -10.80
N ILE A 461 -18.65 3.05 -9.87
CA ILE A 461 -17.98 4.32 -10.17
C ILE A 461 -16.47 4.14 -10.22
N SER A 462 -15.93 3.14 -9.53
CA SER A 462 -14.52 2.79 -9.63
C SER A 462 -14.22 2.24 -11.02
N LYS A 463 -13.61 3.08 -11.86
CA LYS A 463 -13.08 2.70 -13.17
C LYS A 463 -11.57 2.65 -13.09
N PHE A 464 -11.00 1.53 -13.49
CA PHE A 464 -9.58 1.47 -13.78
C PHE A 464 -9.35 2.06 -15.17
N ASN A 465 -8.77 3.26 -15.23
CA ASN A 465 -8.52 3.98 -16.48
C ASN A 465 -7.25 3.52 -17.22
N GLY A 466 -6.53 2.53 -16.70
CA GLY A 466 -5.30 1.98 -17.31
C GLY A 466 -5.52 0.65 -18.00
N THR A 467 -4.43 0.03 -18.47
CA THR A 467 -4.41 -1.36 -18.94
C THR A 467 -3.72 -2.27 -17.93
N ILE A 468 -3.98 -3.58 -17.99
CA ILE A 468 -3.33 -4.57 -17.12
C ILE A 468 -1.81 -4.54 -17.33
N GLU A 469 -1.36 -4.41 -18.58
CA GLU A 469 0.05 -4.28 -18.94
C GLU A 469 0.66 -3.01 -18.33
N SER A 470 -0.12 -1.92 -18.24
CA SER A 470 0.34 -0.69 -17.59
C SER A 470 0.64 -0.91 -16.12
N ILE A 471 -0.13 -1.76 -15.40
CA ILE A 471 0.13 -2.13 -14.01
C ILE A 471 1.42 -2.93 -13.91
N HIS A 472 1.60 -3.96 -14.75
CA HIS A 472 2.82 -4.78 -14.76
C HIS A 472 4.09 -3.98 -15.04
N LYS A 473 3.99 -2.85 -15.76
CA LYS A 473 5.11 -1.94 -16.03
C LYS A 473 5.46 -1.00 -14.88
N LYS A 474 4.57 -0.83 -13.89
CA LYS A 474 4.83 0.04 -12.74
C LYS A 474 6.03 -0.44 -11.92
N ARG A 475 6.80 0.51 -11.40
CA ARG A 475 8.01 0.28 -10.59
C ARG A 475 7.93 1.10 -9.29
N ARG A 476 8.78 0.77 -8.32
CA ARG A 476 8.98 1.57 -7.10
C ARG A 476 7.64 1.99 -6.45
N TYR A 477 7.46 3.29 -6.20
CA TYR A 477 6.25 3.89 -5.63
C TYR A 477 5.30 4.45 -6.69
N ASP A 478 5.36 3.99 -7.94
CA ASP A 478 4.44 4.47 -8.97
C ASP A 478 2.99 4.28 -8.51
N LEU A 479 2.25 5.39 -8.55
CA LEU A 479 0.84 5.43 -8.15
C LEU A 479 -0.01 4.68 -9.18
N THR A 480 -1.00 3.96 -8.67
CA THR A 480 -1.96 3.21 -9.48
C THR A 480 -3.36 3.59 -9.04
N TYR A 481 -3.86 4.73 -9.51
CA TYR A 481 -5.18 5.23 -9.15
C TYR A 481 -6.29 4.28 -9.60
N MET A 482 -6.86 3.56 -8.64
CA MET A 482 -7.98 2.61 -8.87
C MET A 482 -9.32 3.16 -8.36
N ASN A 483 -9.34 4.40 -7.87
CA ASN A 483 -10.53 5.04 -7.29
C ASN A 483 -11.17 4.17 -6.18
N LEU A 484 -10.33 3.53 -5.35
CA LEU A 484 -10.77 2.67 -4.25
C LEU A 484 -11.05 3.49 -3.00
N MET A 485 -12.07 3.07 -2.25
CA MET A 485 -12.27 3.47 -0.87
C MET A 485 -11.52 2.46 0.02
N CYS A 486 -10.42 2.85 0.63
CA CYS A 486 -9.64 1.91 1.43
C CYS A 486 -10.00 1.99 2.90
N ALA A 487 -9.90 0.86 3.59
CA ALA A 487 -10.05 0.77 5.03
C ALA A 487 -8.95 -0.11 5.61
N HIS A 488 -8.35 0.34 6.71
CA HIS A 488 -7.51 -0.50 7.56
C HIS A 488 -8.13 -0.63 8.95
N VAL A 489 -8.52 -1.85 9.31
CA VAL A 489 -9.09 -2.20 10.61
C VAL A 489 -8.07 -2.99 11.42
N ARG A 490 -7.61 -2.41 12.53
CA ARG A 490 -6.73 -3.05 13.50
C ARG A 490 -7.56 -3.28 14.76
N LEU A 491 -7.85 -4.53 15.08
CA LEU A 491 -8.44 -4.88 16.37
C LEU A 491 -7.37 -4.92 17.44
N GLY A 492 -6.30 -5.67 17.20
CA GLY A 492 -5.44 -6.16 18.25
C GLY A 492 -6.17 -7.08 19.24
N HIS A 493 -5.48 -8.09 19.75
CA HIS A 493 -6.10 -9.15 20.56
C HIS A 493 -7.34 -9.78 19.87
N SER A 494 -7.27 -9.99 18.55
CA SER A 494 -8.33 -10.64 17.79
C SER A 494 -8.33 -12.15 18.04
N LYS A 495 -9.38 -12.86 17.63
CA LYS A 495 -9.36 -14.34 17.62
C LYS A 495 -8.25 -14.90 16.72
N THR A 496 -7.86 -14.16 15.69
CA THR A 496 -6.70 -14.48 14.84
C THR A 496 -5.38 -14.33 15.62
N PHE A 497 -5.28 -13.36 16.52
CA PHE A 497 -4.10 -13.09 17.36
C PHE A 497 -4.44 -12.98 18.86
N PRO A 498 -4.84 -14.09 19.51
CA PRO A 498 -5.34 -14.05 20.88
C PRO A 498 -4.26 -13.76 21.94
N PHE A 499 -2.99 -13.78 21.54
CA PHE A 499 -1.84 -13.58 22.42
C PHE A 499 -1.38 -12.12 22.48
N GLU A 500 -1.93 -11.22 21.66
CA GLU A 500 -1.59 -9.81 21.75
C GLU A 500 -2.12 -9.20 23.06
N THR A 501 -1.34 -8.34 23.70
CA THR A 501 -1.73 -7.72 24.98
C THR A 501 -2.52 -6.43 24.81
N TYR A 502 -2.60 -5.90 23.59
CA TYR A 502 -3.20 -4.60 23.29
C TYR A 502 -4.38 -4.77 22.33
N SER A 503 -5.53 -4.23 22.72
CA SER A 503 -6.67 -4.03 21.84
C SER A 503 -6.74 -2.54 21.46
N PHE A 504 -6.80 -2.28 20.16
CA PHE A 504 -6.97 -0.96 19.56
C PHE A 504 -8.43 -0.66 19.25
N ASN A 505 -9.19 -1.68 18.86
CA ASN A 505 -10.63 -1.65 18.64
C ASN A 505 -11.19 -3.02 19.03
N LYS A 506 -12.47 -3.07 19.39
CA LYS A 506 -13.16 -4.32 19.73
C LYS A 506 -13.99 -4.80 18.56
N GLN A 507 -14.22 -6.11 18.44
CA GLN A 507 -15.04 -6.68 17.36
C GLN A 507 -16.41 -6.01 17.28
N GLU A 508 -17.03 -5.71 18.41
CA GLU A 508 -18.37 -5.12 18.48
C GLU A 508 -18.41 -3.68 17.91
N THR A 509 -17.27 -2.99 17.97
CA THR A 509 -17.13 -1.60 17.50
C THR A 509 -16.86 -1.49 16.00
N VAL A 510 -16.55 -2.60 15.31
CA VAL A 510 -16.24 -2.57 13.86
C VAL A 510 -17.45 -2.13 13.03
N THR A 511 -18.65 -2.29 13.57
CA THR A 511 -19.91 -1.79 12.99
C THR A 511 -19.85 -0.31 12.59
N GLY A 512 -19.12 0.53 13.33
CA GLY A 512 -18.93 1.94 12.98
C GLY A 512 -18.20 2.15 11.65
N VAL A 513 -17.21 1.31 11.34
CA VAL A 513 -16.55 1.32 10.01
C VAL A 513 -17.52 0.91 8.92
N TRP A 514 -18.35 -0.10 9.18
CA TRP A 514 -19.32 -0.57 8.21
C TRP A 514 -20.38 0.48 7.91
N ASP A 515 -20.91 1.14 8.93
CA ASP A 515 -21.87 2.21 8.77
C ASP A 515 -21.30 3.39 7.99
N PHE A 516 -20.02 3.70 8.21
CA PHE A 516 -19.31 4.71 7.42
C PHE A 516 -19.08 4.30 5.96
N LEU A 517 -18.74 3.03 5.69
CA LEU A 517 -18.44 2.54 4.34
C LEU A 517 -19.70 2.25 3.49
N LYS A 518 -20.84 1.93 4.11
CA LYS A 518 -22.12 1.68 3.42
C LYS A 518 -22.51 2.79 2.43
N PRO A 519 -22.46 4.09 2.77
CA PRO A 519 -22.69 5.17 1.81
C PRO A 519 -21.77 5.16 0.60
N TYR A 520 -20.50 4.74 0.73
CA TYR A 520 -19.57 4.63 -0.39
C TYR A 520 -19.93 3.45 -1.29
N ALA A 521 -20.22 2.28 -0.71
CA ALA A 521 -20.69 1.12 -1.49
C ALA A 521 -22.01 1.43 -2.23
N LYS A 522 -22.95 2.13 -1.58
CA LYS A 522 -24.21 2.62 -2.19
C LYS A 522 -24.02 3.69 -3.26
N LYS A 523 -22.84 4.31 -3.33
CA LYS A 523 -22.42 5.17 -4.44
C LYS A 523 -21.64 4.39 -5.51
N GLY A 524 -21.46 3.08 -5.37
CA GLY A 524 -20.75 2.27 -6.36
C GLY A 524 -19.23 2.33 -6.25
N TYR A 525 -18.68 2.69 -5.09
CA TYR A 525 -17.26 2.51 -4.83
C TYR A 525 -16.94 1.05 -4.52
N HIS A 526 -15.77 0.58 -4.97
CA HIS A 526 -15.14 -0.61 -4.41
C HIS A 526 -14.35 -0.26 -3.17
N ILE A 527 -14.41 -1.16 -2.20
CA ILE A 527 -13.75 -1.04 -0.92
C ILE A 527 -12.54 -1.97 -0.93
N TYR A 528 -11.35 -1.48 -0.61
CA TYR A 528 -10.23 -2.35 -0.27
C TYR A 528 -10.07 -2.41 1.25
N LEU A 529 -10.06 -3.60 1.83
CA LEU A 529 -9.95 -3.80 3.27
C LEU A 529 -8.66 -4.55 3.63
N ALA A 530 -7.83 -3.91 4.45
CA ALA A 530 -6.73 -4.54 5.16
C ALA A 530 -7.15 -4.73 6.63
N ALA A 531 -6.99 -5.93 7.17
CA ALA A 531 -7.36 -6.24 8.55
C ALA A 531 -6.50 -7.34 9.16
N ASP A 532 -6.33 -7.28 10.48
CA ASP A 532 -5.60 -8.26 11.31
C ASP A 532 -6.51 -9.35 11.91
N SER A 533 -7.76 -9.43 11.46
CA SER A 533 -8.77 -10.39 11.92
C SER A 533 -9.50 -10.98 10.73
N GLU A 534 -9.59 -12.31 10.68
CA GLU A 534 -10.37 -13.00 9.66
C GLU A 534 -11.87 -12.75 9.86
N GLU A 535 -12.34 -12.62 11.11
CA GLU A 535 -13.74 -12.31 11.42
C GLU A 535 -14.16 -10.96 10.82
N VAL A 536 -13.29 -9.95 10.90
CA VAL A 536 -13.52 -8.64 10.27
C VAL A 536 -13.61 -8.76 8.75
N LYS A 537 -12.75 -9.59 8.13
CA LYS A 537 -12.79 -9.84 6.68
C LYS A 537 -14.06 -10.57 6.27
N GLU A 538 -14.48 -11.57 7.04
CA GLU A 538 -15.71 -12.33 6.81
C GLU A 538 -16.95 -11.44 6.94
N GLU A 539 -17.03 -10.65 8.01
CA GLU A 539 -18.14 -9.71 8.23
C GLU A 539 -18.24 -8.70 7.09
N ALA A 540 -17.11 -8.11 6.66
CA ALA A 540 -17.07 -7.20 5.53
C ALA A 540 -17.53 -7.86 4.23
N ARG A 541 -17.02 -9.07 3.91
CA ARG A 541 -17.42 -9.83 2.71
C ARG A 541 -18.92 -10.06 2.68
N ALA A 542 -19.48 -10.28 3.84
CA ALA A 542 -20.85 -10.67 3.98
C ALA A 542 -21.82 -9.46 3.98
N LEU A 543 -21.33 -8.27 4.34
CA LEU A 543 -22.03 -6.98 4.20
C LEU A 543 -21.92 -6.36 2.79
N PHE A 544 -20.75 -6.45 2.17
CA PHE A 544 -20.44 -5.74 0.92
C PHE A 544 -20.31 -6.66 -0.30
N GLY A 545 -20.38 -7.98 -0.14
CA GLY A 545 -20.28 -8.94 -1.24
C GLY A 545 -18.98 -8.76 -2.03
N GLU A 546 -19.09 -8.78 -3.37
CA GLU A 546 -17.95 -8.58 -4.28
C GLU A 546 -17.40 -7.13 -4.29
N ARG A 547 -18.08 -6.17 -3.64
CA ARG A 547 -17.61 -4.79 -3.56
C ARG A 547 -16.49 -4.58 -2.54
N VAL A 548 -16.28 -5.51 -1.63
CA VAL A 548 -15.10 -5.50 -0.77
C VAL A 548 -14.03 -6.42 -1.34
N ILE A 549 -12.84 -5.87 -1.52
CA ILE A 549 -11.67 -6.55 -2.03
C ILE A 549 -10.66 -6.64 -0.89
N MET A 550 -10.14 -7.85 -0.68
CA MET A 550 -9.17 -8.16 0.36
C MET A 550 -8.16 -9.12 -0.23
N ALA A 551 -6.97 -9.13 0.32
CA ALA A 551 -6.02 -10.19 0.02
C ALA A 551 -6.41 -11.48 0.76
N GLU A 552 -6.44 -12.59 0.03
CA GLU A 552 -6.78 -13.94 0.53
C GLU A 552 -5.57 -14.67 1.15
N LYS A 553 -4.53 -13.92 1.50
CA LYS A 553 -3.32 -14.46 2.13
C LYS A 553 -3.57 -14.64 3.63
N LYS A 554 -3.02 -15.72 4.19
CA LYS A 554 -3.05 -16.00 5.62
C LYS A 554 -2.49 -14.81 6.40
N ILE A 555 -3.23 -14.35 7.40
CA ILE A 555 -2.79 -13.29 8.31
C ILE A 555 -1.75 -13.90 9.26
N VAL A 556 -0.55 -13.32 9.32
CA VAL A 556 0.58 -13.83 10.11
C VAL A 556 1.10 -12.72 11.01
N HIS A 557 1.34 -13.01 12.29
CA HIS A 557 1.88 -12.01 13.21
C HIS A 557 3.40 -11.98 13.08
N ILE A 558 3.90 -11.01 12.31
CA ILE A 558 5.33 -10.87 11.97
C ILE A 558 6.28 -10.78 13.19
N ASP A 559 5.76 -10.48 14.37
CA ASP A 559 6.53 -10.40 15.61
C ASP A 559 6.49 -11.67 16.46
N ALA A 560 5.42 -12.47 16.36
CA ALA A 560 5.25 -13.68 17.17
C ALA A 560 5.80 -14.89 16.42
N ASP A 561 5.56 -14.93 15.11
CA ASP A 561 5.90 -16.06 14.26
C ASP A 561 7.31 -15.95 13.64
N ARG A 562 8.25 -15.24 14.28
CA ARG A 562 9.56 -14.88 13.70
C ARG A 562 10.42 -16.06 13.24
N LYS A 563 10.17 -17.24 13.79
CA LYS A 563 10.90 -18.48 13.45
C LYS A 563 10.16 -19.36 12.45
N SER A 564 8.91 -19.03 12.13
CA SER A 564 8.10 -19.80 11.19
C SER A 564 8.63 -19.61 9.76
N ALA A 565 8.46 -20.64 8.93
CA ALA A 565 8.66 -20.50 7.48
C ALA A 565 7.74 -19.42 6.88
N ASP A 566 6.57 -19.21 7.50
CA ASP A 566 5.56 -18.23 7.09
C ASP A 566 5.98 -16.78 7.38
N ALA A 567 6.97 -16.53 8.25
CA ALA A 567 7.30 -15.18 8.72
C ALA A 567 7.74 -14.26 7.57
N LYS A 568 8.47 -14.80 6.59
CA LYS A 568 8.88 -14.07 5.39
C LYS A 568 7.68 -13.73 4.50
N ALA A 569 6.78 -14.69 4.29
CA ALA A 569 5.56 -14.49 3.52
C ALA A 569 4.63 -13.49 4.21
N GLY A 570 4.50 -13.56 5.54
CA GLY A 570 3.76 -12.61 6.36
C GLY A 570 4.32 -11.19 6.28
N LEU A 571 5.65 -11.03 6.32
CA LEU A 571 6.27 -9.72 6.12
C LEU A 571 6.05 -9.20 4.69
N GLN A 572 6.25 -10.04 3.67
CA GLN A 572 5.97 -9.66 2.28
C GLN A 572 4.51 -9.19 2.12
N PHE A 573 3.57 -9.96 2.67
CA PHE A 573 2.15 -9.64 2.65
C PHE A 573 1.87 -8.29 3.31
N THR A 574 2.37 -8.09 4.53
CA THR A 574 2.23 -6.83 5.29
C THR A 574 2.76 -5.63 4.49
N LEU A 575 3.92 -5.77 3.86
CA LEU A 575 4.54 -4.72 3.04
C LEU A 575 3.74 -4.43 1.76
N THR A 576 3.25 -5.47 1.09
CA THR A 576 2.44 -5.35 -0.13
C THR A 576 1.13 -4.61 0.16
N GLU A 577 0.41 -5.00 1.21
CA GLU A 577 -0.83 -4.30 1.60
C GLU A 577 -0.54 -2.84 1.98
N GLN A 578 0.58 -2.55 2.65
CA GLN A 578 0.91 -1.18 3.04
C GLN A 578 1.15 -0.31 1.81
N LEU A 579 1.85 -0.86 0.81
CA LEU A 579 2.07 -0.19 -0.47
C LEU A 579 0.76 -0.02 -1.25
N LEU A 580 -0.17 -0.96 -1.18
CA LEU A 580 -1.48 -0.83 -1.80
C LEU A 580 -2.26 0.32 -1.17
N LEU A 581 -2.33 0.35 0.16
CA LEU A 581 -2.92 1.47 0.93
C LEU A 581 -2.30 2.82 0.57
N THR A 582 -0.99 2.80 0.29
CA THR A 582 -0.21 3.97 -0.08
C THR A 582 -0.47 4.46 -1.51
N THR A 583 -0.64 3.54 -2.48
CA THR A 583 -0.51 3.86 -3.91
C THR A 583 -1.79 3.73 -4.73
N ALA A 584 -2.82 3.04 -4.22
CA ALA A 584 -4.02 2.73 -4.99
C ALA A 584 -5.31 3.44 -4.53
N CYS A 585 -5.31 3.87 -3.28
CA CYS A 585 -6.49 4.39 -2.60
C CYS A 585 -6.78 5.84 -2.98
N ARG A 586 -8.05 6.20 -3.17
CA ARG A 586 -8.50 7.59 -3.33
C ARG A 586 -8.89 8.23 -2.00
N GLU A 587 -9.55 7.48 -1.15
CA GLU A 587 -9.87 7.88 0.23
C GLU A 587 -9.50 6.71 1.15
N MET A 588 -9.27 6.99 2.43
CA MET A 588 -8.81 5.96 3.37
C MET A 588 -9.40 6.15 4.75
N VAL A 589 -9.99 5.10 5.31
CA VAL A 589 -10.25 4.96 6.75
C VAL A 589 -9.06 4.23 7.35
N ARG A 590 -8.51 4.74 8.46
CA ARG A 590 -7.42 4.08 9.15
C ARG A 590 -7.70 3.92 10.63
N SER A 591 -7.36 2.76 11.17
CA SER A 591 -7.28 2.57 12.62
C SER A 591 -6.16 3.41 13.24
N HIS A 592 -6.22 3.56 14.57
CA HIS A 592 -5.10 4.05 15.38
C HIS A 592 -3.95 3.03 15.42
N SER A 593 -3.31 2.81 14.28
CA SER A 593 -2.21 1.86 14.10
C SER A 593 -1.03 2.54 13.42
N GLY A 594 0.18 2.25 13.92
CA GLY A 594 1.42 2.66 13.28
C GLY A 594 1.53 2.13 11.84
N TYR A 595 0.92 0.99 11.52
CA TYR A 595 0.95 0.42 10.17
C TYR A 595 0.26 1.32 9.13
N SER A 596 -1.01 1.67 9.36
CA SER A 596 -1.77 2.51 8.44
C SER A 596 -1.42 3.99 8.54
N GLY A 597 -0.97 4.46 9.71
CA GLY A 597 -0.45 5.82 9.85
C GLY A 597 0.77 6.07 8.95
N ARG A 598 1.67 5.08 8.81
CA ARG A 598 2.83 5.21 7.90
C ARG A 598 2.42 5.15 6.43
N ALA A 599 1.44 4.31 6.08
CA ALA A 599 0.88 4.28 4.73
C ALA A 599 0.29 5.65 4.34
N GLU A 600 -0.49 6.25 5.24
CA GLU A 600 -1.08 7.58 5.08
C GLU A 600 -0.01 8.65 4.86
N GLU A 601 0.99 8.73 5.75
CA GLU A 601 2.05 9.71 5.68
C GLU A 601 2.83 9.62 4.36
N ILE A 602 3.21 8.40 3.94
CA ILE A 602 3.95 8.17 2.70
C ILE A 602 3.08 8.56 1.50
N ARG A 603 1.81 8.17 1.52
CA ARG A 603 0.84 8.52 0.48
C ARG A 603 0.69 10.03 0.33
N SER A 604 0.50 10.74 1.45
CA SER A 604 0.40 12.20 1.46
C SER A 604 1.59 12.85 0.77
N LYS A 605 2.81 12.35 1.07
CA LYS A 605 4.02 12.85 0.41
C LYS A 605 4.07 12.53 -1.08
N LEU A 606 3.71 11.32 -1.50
CA LEU A 606 3.72 10.91 -2.92
C LEU A 606 2.69 11.67 -3.77
N MET A 607 1.56 12.05 -3.18
CA MET A 607 0.48 12.77 -3.86
C MET A 607 0.58 14.31 -3.74
N GLY A 608 1.64 14.85 -3.15
CA GLY A 608 1.82 16.30 -3.01
C GLY A 608 0.90 16.96 -1.97
N GLY A 609 0.55 16.25 -0.89
CA GLY A 609 -0.12 16.80 0.30
C GLY A 609 -1.65 16.78 0.30
N HIS A 610 -2.32 16.74 -0.86
CA HIS A 610 -3.79 16.75 -0.97
C HIS A 610 -4.37 15.40 -1.41
N ALA A 611 -3.88 14.34 -0.78
CA ALA A 611 -4.08 12.96 -1.18
C ALA A 611 -5.48 12.38 -0.87
N GLY A 612 -6.56 13.02 -1.31
CA GLY A 612 -7.92 12.63 -0.92
C GLY A 612 -8.15 12.71 0.59
N LYS A 613 -9.33 12.29 1.04
CA LYS A 613 -9.71 12.35 2.46
C LYS A 613 -9.18 11.15 3.21
N VAL A 614 -8.69 11.41 4.42
CA VAL A 614 -8.30 10.40 5.40
C VAL A 614 -9.24 10.53 6.59
N TYR A 615 -9.76 9.40 7.02
CA TYR A 615 -10.68 9.27 8.15
C TYR A 615 -10.05 8.39 9.21
N HIS A 616 -10.32 8.69 10.47
CA HIS A 616 -9.75 7.98 11.61
C HIS A 616 -10.82 7.09 12.24
N PHE A 617 -10.53 5.80 12.34
CA PHE A 617 -11.34 4.82 13.04
C PHE A 617 -10.76 4.54 14.42
N HIS A 618 -11.56 4.78 15.46
CA HIS A 618 -11.22 4.46 16.83
C HIS A 618 -12.51 4.27 17.65
N ASP A 619 -12.55 3.19 18.44
CA ASP A 619 -13.62 2.90 19.40
C ASP A 619 -15.04 2.99 18.82
N GLY A 620 -15.20 2.51 17.58
CA GLY A 620 -16.50 2.46 16.93
C GLY A 620 -16.89 3.72 16.17
N ILE A 621 -16.00 4.73 16.12
CA ILE A 621 -16.29 6.00 15.48
C ILE A 621 -15.32 6.23 14.34
N VAL A 622 -15.84 6.66 13.18
CA VAL A 622 -15.04 7.14 12.06
C VAL A 622 -15.19 8.66 11.97
N THR A 623 -14.10 9.39 12.20
CA THR A 623 -14.03 10.86 12.17
C THR A 623 -13.24 11.40 10.99
#